data_AF-A0A4R9GCV5-F1
#
_entry.id   AF-A0A4R9GCV5-F1
#
_cell.length_a   1.000
_cell.length_b   1.000
_cell.length_c   1.000
_cell.angle_alpha   90.00
_cell.angle_beta   90.00
_cell.angle_gamma   90.00
#
_symmetry.space_group_name_H-M   'P 1'
#
loop_
_entity.id
_entity.type
_entity.pdbx_description
1 polymer ?
#
loop_
_entity_poly.entity_id
_entity_poly.type
_entity_poly.pdbx_seq_one_letter_code
_entity_poly.pdbx_strand_id
1 'polypeptide(L)'
;MFHSNIKTLIILLSFFLFYCSKKPVYQGEERKPCDIHAKPSSFCILEAYGSVTLCSKCHPGDGPFDILSYKEVSARVVPGSPESSVLYRYLTKGGKMHAFGTEHFEKATYRWIKDGALP
;
A
#
# COMPACT_ATOMS: atom_id res chain seq x y z
N MET A 1 3.46 -24.24 58.45
CA MET A 1 2.23 -23.56 58.03
C MET A 1 2.24 -23.51 56.51
N PHE A 2 1.68 -24.54 55.87
CA PHE A 2 1.59 -24.63 54.41
C PHE A 2 0.34 -23.87 53.97
N HIS A 3 0.51 -22.84 53.14
CA HIS A 3 -0.60 -22.22 52.43
C HIS A 3 -0.23 -22.11 50.95
N SER A 4 -0.99 -22.86 50.16
CA SER A 4 -1.25 -22.70 48.73
C SER A 4 -1.18 -21.25 48.26
N ASN A 5 -0.61 -21.03 47.07
CA ASN A 5 -1.23 -20.26 46.00
C ASN A 5 -0.40 -20.37 44.70
N ILE A 6 -0.38 -21.57 44.09
CA ILE A 6 0.20 -21.81 42.74
C ILE A 6 -0.88 -21.63 41.65
N LYS A 7 -1.88 -20.79 41.89
CA LYS A 7 -2.96 -20.52 40.94
C LYS A 7 -3.24 -19.03 40.84
N THR A 8 -2.21 -18.24 40.58
CA THR A 8 -2.42 -16.86 40.15
C THR A 8 -1.45 -16.56 39.02
N LEU A 9 -2.04 -16.58 37.83
CA LEU A 9 -1.61 -15.76 36.70
C LEU A 9 -0.38 -16.22 35.93
N ILE A 10 -0.55 -17.36 35.26
CA ILE A 10 -0.07 -17.58 33.88
C ILE A 10 -0.78 -16.58 32.92
N ILE A 11 -0.71 -15.27 33.21
CA ILE A 11 -1.21 -14.17 32.35
C ILE A 11 -0.21 -13.00 32.39
N LEU A 12 1.07 -13.29 32.53
CA LEU A 12 2.14 -12.29 32.41
C LEU A 12 3.24 -12.72 31.41
N LEU A 13 3.01 -13.79 30.64
CA LEU A 13 3.92 -14.24 29.58
C LEU A 13 3.34 -14.11 28.16
N SER A 14 2.19 -13.46 28.02
CA SER A 14 1.59 -13.17 26.69
C SER A 14 1.80 -11.71 26.25
N PHE A 15 2.39 -10.87 27.11
CA PHE A 15 2.67 -9.46 26.81
C PHE A 15 3.98 -9.24 26.01
N PHE A 16 4.64 -10.32 25.57
CA PHE A 16 5.95 -10.25 24.92
C PHE A 16 5.94 -10.43 23.39
N LEU A 17 4.77 -10.44 22.73
CA LEU A 17 4.69 -10.65 21.27
C LEU A 17 3.83 -9.63 20.51
N PHE A 18 3.67 -8.42 21.04
CA PHE A 18 3.13 -7.31 20.25
C PHE A 18 3.95 -6.02 20.40
N TYR A 19 5.28 -6.17 20.50
CA TYR A 19 6.15 -5.16 19.89
C TYR A 19 6.14 -5.43 18.39
N CYS A 20 5.03 -5.08 17.75
CA CYS A 20 4.99 -4.93 16.31
C CYS A 20 6.07 -3.89 15.99
N SER A 21 7.22 -4.38 15.51
CA SER A 21 8.34 -3.57 15.13
C SER A 21 7.80 -2.61 14.07
N LYS A 22 7.46 -1.38 14.48
CA LYS A 22 7.11 -0.29 13.57
C LYS A 22 8.39 0.14 12.88
N LYS A 23 8.94 -0.74 12.04
CA LYS A 23 9.85 -0.29 11.00
C LYS A 23 8.96 0.46 10.01
N PRO A 24 9.19 1.77 9.77
CA PRO A 24 8.54 2.41 8.65
C PRO A 24 8.88 1.57 7.42
N VAL A 25 7.84 1.19 6.65
CA VAL A 25 7.97 0.40 5.42
C VAL A 25 8.86 1.11 4.39
N TYR A 26 9.16 2.40 4.60
CA TYR A 26 10.21 3.15 3.91
C TYR A 26 11.30 3.59 4.89
N GLN A 27 12.47 2.95 4.81
CA GLN A 27 13.66 3.39 5.54
C GLN A 27 14.29 4.61 4.85
N GLY A 28 13.96 5.80 5.34
CA GLY A 28 14.92 6.90 5.47
C GLY A 28 15.59 7.51 4.23
N GLU A 29 15.21 7.13 3.00
CA GLU A 29 15.74 7.79 1.80
C GLU A 29 14.89 9.02 1.44
N GLU A 30 15.55 10.18 1.30
CA GLU A 30 14.90 11.42 0.91
C GLU A 30 14.29 11.27 -0.49
N ARG A 31 12.96 11.16 -0.54
CA ARG A 31 12.22 11.05 -1.80
C ARG A 31 12.29 12.40 -2.50
N LYS A 32 12.82 12.42 -3.72
CA LYS A 32 12.68 13.60 -4.59
C LYS A 32 11.19 13.98 -4.69
N PRO A 33 10.85 15.27 -4.59
CA PRO A 33 9.47 15.71 -4.74
C PRO A 33 8.87 15.20 -6.05
N CYS A 34 7.65 14.69 -5.98
CA CYS A 34 6.96 14.16 -7.13
C CYS A 34 6.59 15.28 -8.12
N ASP A 35 6.99 15.16 -9.38
CA ASP A 35 6.42 15.99 -10.44
C ASP A 35 5.06 15.42 -10.88
N ILE A 36 4.00 15.84 -10.20
CA ILE A 36 2.62 15.44 -10.50
C ILE A 36 2.12 15.95 -11.87
N HIS A 37 2.84 16.86 -12.50
CA HIS A 37 2.51 17.44 -13.80
C HIS A 37 3.32 16.86 -14.95
N ALA A 38 4.29 15.97 -14.66
CA ALA A 38 5.10 15.28 -15.66
C ALA A 38 4.27 14.63 -16.79
N LYS A 39 4.77 14.73 -18.02
CA LYS A 39 4.19 14.09 -19.20
C LYS A 39 5.30 13.35 -19.95
N PRO A 40 5.27 12.01 -20.01
CA PRO A 40 4.32 11.09 -19.36
C PRO A 40 4.44 11.08 -17.82
N SER A 41 3.38 10.69 -17.11
CA SER A 41 3.41 10.53 -15.66
C SER A 41 4.22 9.30 -15.21
N SER A 42 4.91 9.42 -14.08
CA SER A 42 5.69 8.36 -13.44
C SER A 42 4.91 7.67 -12.32
N PHE A 43 5.42 6.54 -11.82
CA PHE A 43 4.82 5.76 -10.73
C PHE A 43 4.63 6.58 -9.46
N CYS A 44 5.51 7.55 -9.24
CA CYS A 44 5.45 8.50 -8.14
C CYS A 44 4.07 9.18 -7.97
N ILE A 45 3.31 9.37 -9.05
CA ILE A 45 1.98 10.00 -8.98
C ILE A 45 1.01 9.20 -8.08
N LEU A 46 1.18 7.87 -7.98
CA LEU A 46 0.35 7.06 -7.09
C LEU A 46 0.60 7.39 -5.61
N GLU A 47 1.84 7.70 -5.27
CA GLU A 47 2.22 8.07 -3.91
C GLU A 47 1.69 9.44 -3.53
N ALA A 48 1.75 10.38 -4.48
CA ALA A 48 1.19 11.71 -4.32
C ALA A 48 -0.32 11.70 -4.08
N TYR A 49 -1.05 10.71 -4.62
CA TYR A 49 -2.52 10.68 -4.58
C TYR A 49 -3.15 9.59 -3.71
N GLY A 50 -2.38 8.64 -3.16
CA GLY A 50 -2.97 7.74 -2.14
C GLY A 50 -2.27 6.44 -1.81
N SER A 51 -1.31 5.93 -2.58
CA SER A 51 -0.74 4.60 -2.31
C SER A 51 -0.09 4.54 -0.92
N VAL A 52 0.59 5.62 -0.50
CA VAL A 52 1.22 5.73 0.82
C VAL A 52 0.17 5.91 1.93
N THR A 53 -0.85 6.75 1.77
CA THR A 53 -1.75 7.13 2.87
C THR A 53 -2.97 6.22 3.03
N LEU A 54 -3.41 5.57 1.94
CA LEU A 54 -4.61 4.75 1.88
C LEU A 54 -4.25 3.26 1.81
N CYS A 55 -3.46 2.88 0.82
CA CYS A 55 -3.29 1.48 0.44
C CYS A 55 -2.20 0.75 1.25
N SER A 56 -1.09 1.42 1.55
CA SER A 56 0.09 0.82 2.20
C SER A 56 -0.20 0.23 3.59
N LYS A 57 -1.27 0.71 4.24
CA LYS A 57 -1.74 0.19 5.53
C LYS A 57 -2.11 -1.30 5.47
N CYS A 58 -2.64 -1.75 4.33
CA CYS A 58 -3.08 -3.13 4.10
C CYS A 58 -2.21 -3.86 3.06
N HIS A 59 -1.48 -3.11 2.22
CA HIS A 59 -0.58 -3.63 1.19
C HIS A 59 0.87 -3.14 1.41
N PRO A 60 1.50 -3.46 2.56
CA PRO A 60 2.89 -3.11 2.84
C PRO A 60 3.91 -4.01 2.10
N GLY A 61 5.19 -3.62 2.16
CA GLY A 61 6.33 -4.29 1.50
C GLY A 61 6.69 -5.71 1.95
N ASP A 62 5.94 -6.29 2.87
CA ASP A 62 6.08 -7.66 3.39
C ASP A 62 4.81 -8.51 3.19
N GLY A 63 3.79 -7.97 2.50
CA GLY A 63 2.55 -8.67 2.17
C GLY A 63 2.57 -9.38 0.81
N PRO A 64 1.48 -10.08 0.44
CA PRO A 64 1.32 -10.71 -0.88
C PRO A 64 1.23 -9.69 -2.04
N PHE A 65 1.10 -8.40 -1.72
CA PHE A 65 1.15 -7.31 -2.66
C PHE A 65 1.66 -6.05 -1.94
N ASP A 66 2.75 -5.48 -2.45
CA ASP A 66 3.27 -4.18 -2.06
C ASP A 66 2.82 -3.09 -3.04
N ILE A 67 1.97 -2.18 -2.57
CA ILE A 67 1.48 -1.05 -3.36
C ILE A 67 2.55 0.05 -3.57
N LEU A 68 3.64 0.01 -2.83
CA LEU A 68 4.76 0.96 -2.94
C LEU A 68 5.89 0.43 -3.84
N SER A 69 5.83 -0.84 -4.25
CA SER A 69 6.81 -1.44 -5.15
C SER A 69 6.40 -1.24 -6.62
N TYR A 70 7.16 -0.43 -7.36
CA TYR A 70 6.95 -0.24 -8.80
C TYR A 70 6.87 -1.58 -9.55
N LYS A 71 7.78 -2.52 -9.24
CA LYS A 71 7.84 -3.83 -9.88
C LYS A 71 6.54 -4.61 -9.67
N GLU A 72 5.97 -4.55 -8.47
CA GLU A 72 4.74 -5.25 -8.17
C GLU A 72 3.52 -4.57 -8.77
N VAL A 73 3.40 -3.25 -8.64
CA VAL A 73 2.26 -2.51 -9.17
C VAL A 73 2.23 -2.57 -10.71
N SER A 74 3.40 -2.44 -11.37
CA SER A 74 3.51 -2.55 -12.83
C SER A 74 3.10 -3.94 -13.34
N ALA A 75 3.32 -5.01 -12.58
CA ALA A 75 2.87 -6.36 -12.93
C ALA A 75 1.35 -6.55 -12.90
N ARG A 76 0.59 -5.58 -12.37
CA ARG A 76 -0.88 -5.62 -12.25
C ARG A 76 -1.58 -4.69 -13.25
N VAL A 77 -0.81 -4.13 -14.19
CA VAL A 77 -1.32 -3.20 -15.21
C VAL A 77 -0.87 -3.61 -16.61
N VAL A 78 -1.63 -3.15 -17.60
CA VAL A 78 -1.31 -3.24 -19.02
C VAL A 78 -1.01 -1.81 -19.49
N PRO A 79 0.26 -1.46 -19.77
CA PRO A 79 0.64 -0.12 -20.23
C PRO A 79 -0.23 0.36 -21.41
N GLY A 80 -0.75 1.58 -21.32
CA GLY A 80 -1.63 2.18 -22.33
C GLY A 80 -3.10 1.72 -22.27
N SER A 81 -3.43 0.72 -21.43
CA SER A 81 -4.77 0.12 -21.34
C SER A 81 -5.28 0.04 -19.89
N PRO A 82 -5.73 1.18 -19.30
CA PRO A 82 -6.28 1.22 -17.94
C PRO A 82 -7.41 0.21 -17.73
N GLU A 83 -8.39 0.14 -18.63
CA GLU A 83 -9.56 -0.74 -18.47
C GLU A 83 -9.23 -2.24 -18.49
N SER A 84 -8.11 -2.62 -19.09
CA SER A 84 -7.61 -4.00 -19.11
C SER A 84 -6.73 -4.33 -17.91
N SER A 85 -6.39 -3.34 -17.08
CA SER A 85 -5.49 -3.46 -15.94
C SER A 85 -6.23 -3.90 -14.68
N VAL A 86 -5.73 -4.93 -14.00
CA VAL A 86 -6.32 -5.44 -12.76
C VAL A 86 -6.38 -4.36 -11.69
N LEU A 87 -5.29 -3.59 -11.53
CA LEU A 87 -5.22 -2.50 -10.55
C LEU A 87 -6.37 -1.49 -10.76
N TYR A 88 -6.54 -0.99 -11.98
CA TYR A 88 -7.56 0.02 -12.27
C TYR A 88 -8.97 -0.52 -12.06
N ARG A 89 -9.26 -1.73 -12.55
CA ARG A 89 -10.57 -2.40 -12.37
C ARG A 89 -10.96 -2.63 -10.90
N TYR A 90 -9.98 -2.69 -9.99
CA TYR A 90 -10.25 -2.79 -8.56
C TYR A 90 -10.63 -1.45 -7.95
N LEU A 91 -10.19 -0.34 -8.54
CA LEU A 91 -10.40 1.02 -8.03
C LEU A 91 -11.66 1.68 -8.60
N THR A 92 -12.06 1.34 -9.83
CA THR A 92 -13.26 1.91 -10.47
C THR A 92 -14.55 1.57 -9.75
N LYS A 93 -15.60 2.35 -10.00
CA LYS A 93 -16.93 2.11 -9.43
C LYS A 93 -17.39 0.66 -9.67
N GLY A 94 -17.70 -0.04 -8.58
CA GLY A 94 -18.06 -1.47 -8.59
C GLY A 94 -16.88 -2.43 -8.43
N GLY A 95 -15.64 -1.93 -8.47
CA GLY A 95 -14.43 -2.65 -8.14
C GLY A 95 -14.30 -2.94 -6.65
N LYS A 96 -13.59 -4.03 -6.31
CA LYS A 96 -13.48 -4.54 -4.93
C LYS A 96 -12.80 -3.58 -3.95
N MET A 97 -12.00 -2.64 -4.46
CA MET A 97 -11.25 -1.68 -3.65
C MET A 97 -11.73 -0.24 -3.82
N HIS A 98 -12.81 -0.01 -4.58
CA HIS A 98 -13.36 1.32 -4.82
C HIS A 98 -13.64 2.08 -3.52
N ALA A 99 -14.25 1.42 -2.54
CA ALA A 99 -14.61 2.00 -1.24
C ALA A 99 -13.40 2.39 -0.36
N PHE A 100 -12.20 1.90 -0.66
CA PHE A 100 -10.97 2.19 0.07
C PHE A 100 -10.04 3.15 -0.68
N GLY A 101 -10.40 3.53 -1.91
CA GLY A 101 -9.69 4.50 -2.72
C GLY A 101 -10.28 5.90 -2.63
N THR A 102 -9.79 6.79 -3.48
CA THR A 102 -10.38 8.11 -3.74
C THR A 102 -10.50 8.31 -5.24
N GLU A 103 -11.38 9.19 -5.67
CA GLU A 103 -11.49 9.59 -7.09
C GLU A 103 -10.14 10.14 -7.61
N HIS A 104 -9.38 10.84 -6.78
CA HIS A 104 -8.05 11.34 -7.13
C HIS A 104 -7.06 10.20 -7.37
N PHE A 105 -7.04 9.18 -6.49
CA PHE A 105 -6.17 8.01 -6.66
C PHE A 105 -6.56 7.18 -7.89
N GLU A 106 -7.86 7.01 -8.14
CA GLU A 106 -8.38 6.36 -9.33
C GLU A 106 -7.92 7.09 -10.62
N LYS A 107 -8.09 8.42 -10.67
CA LYS A 107 -7.65 9.26 -11.81
C LYS A 107 -6.13 9.24 -12.00
N ALA A 108 -5.36 9.30 -10.91
CA ALA A 108 -3.90 9.20 -10.96
C ALA A 108 -3.46 7.84 -11.53
N THR A 109 -4.12 6.76 -11.09
CA THR A 109 -3.87 5.41 -11.59
C THR A 109 -4.23 5.28 -13.07
N TYR A 110 -5.38 5.80 -13.48
CA TYR A 110 -5.78 5.83 -14.89
C TYR A 110 -4.71 6.53 -15.74
N ARG A 111 -4.31 7.74 -15.35
CA ARG A 111 -3.33 8.56 -16.07
C ARG A 111 -1.99 7.86 -16.18
N TRP A 112 -1.47 7.35 -15.06
CA TRP A 112 -0.19 6.64 -15.05
C TRP A 112 -0.18 5.42 -15.97
N ILE A 113 -1.23 4.59 -15.93
CA ILE A 113 -1.35 3.44 -16.82
C ILE A 113 -1.47 3.91 -18.28
N LYS A 114 -2.30 4.93 -18.54
CA LYS A 114 -2.52 5.47 -19.89
C LYS A 114 -1.23 6.02 -20.51
N ASP A 115 -0.37 6.61 -19.69
CA ASP A 115 0.93 7.18 -20.07
C ASP A 115 2.04 6.12 -20.21
N GLY A 116 1.75 4.84 -19.97
CA GLY A 116 2.68 3.73 -20.20
C GLY A 116 3.22 3.06 -18.93
N ALA A 117 2.68 3.37 -17.76
CA ALA A 117 3.06 2.77 -16.47
C ALA A 117 4.57 2.88 -16.18
N LEU A 118 5.12 4.07 -16.41
CA LEU A 118 6.55 4.35 -16.26
C LEU A 118 6.99 4.36 -14.79
N PRO A 119 8.25 4.03 -14.50
CA PRO A 119 8.83 4.22 -13.16
C PRO A 119 8.70 5.67 -12.68
#